data_AF-A0A377GKW6-F1
#
_entry.id   AF-A0A377GKW6-F1
#
_cell.length_a   1.000
_cell.length_b   1.000
_cell.length_c   1.000
_cell.angle_alpha   90.00
_cell.angle_beta   90.00
_cell.angle_gamma   90.00
#
_symmetry.space_group_name_H-M   'P 1'
#
loop_
_entity.id
_entity.type
_entity.pdbx_description
1 polymer ?
#
loop_
_entity_poly.entity_id
_entity_poly.type
_entity_poly.pdbx_seq_one_letter_code
_entity_poly.pdbx_strand_id
1 'polypeptide(L)'
;MLKSNNYKFFIEVNTFKIHVQTILNRLRPQKDSNIVNAIKRIIEGKSHDSLLEEVITLDSLLNHPEQYIKNIDNETKKNIHEAIREILEVFIDELVDEAISSKSMPQI
;
A
#
# COMPACT_ATOMS: atom_id res chain seq x y z
N MET A 1 -29.26 16.60 -2.89
CA MET A 1 -28.57 16.00 -1.71
C MET A 1 -27.31 15.19 -2.10
N LEU A 2 -26.47 15.67 -3.03
CA LEU A 2 -25.30 14.92 -3.55
C LEU A 2 -23.97 15.17 -2.79
N LYS A 3 -23.89 16.22 -1.96
CA LYS A 3 -22.62 16.63 -1.34
C LYS A 3 -22.13 15.71 -0.21
N SER A 4 -23.03 15.11 0.56
CA SER A 4 -22.66 14.33 1.75
C SER A 4 -21.99 12.99 1.43
N ASN A 5 -22.45 12.31 0.37
CA ASN A 5 -21.91 11.00 -0.01
C ASN A 5 -20.53 11.13 -0.64
N ASN A 6 -20.33 12.11 -1.53
CA ASN A 6 -19.03 12.36 -2.15
C ASN A 6 -17.98 12.78 -1.12
N TYR A 7 -18.37 13.58 -0.11
CA TYR A 7 -17.46 13.97 0.96
C TYR A 7 -17.06 12.79 1.84
N LYS A 8 -18.02 11.95 2.26
CA LYS A 8 -17.73 10.74 3.04
C LYS A 8 -16.79 9.80 2.28
N PHE A 9 -17.10 9.53 1.01
CA PHE A 9 -16.28 8.72 0.11
C PHE A 9 -14.84 9.24 0.01
N PHE A 10 -14.67 10.55 -0.19
CA PHE A 10 -13.35 11.19 -0.26
C PHE A 10 -12.55 11.03 1.04
N ILE A 11 -13.20 11.17 2.19
CA ILE A 11 -12.55 10.99 3.49
C ILE A 11 -12.11 9.53 3.67
N GLU A 12 -12.97 8.56 3.35
CA GLU A 12 -12.65 7.13 3.47
C GLU A 12 -11.42 6.74 2.64
N VAL A 13 -11.38 7.12 1.35
CA VAL A 13 -10.22 6.85 0.48
C VAL A 13 -8.96 7.51 1.03
N ASN A 14 -9.03 8.78 1.43
CA ASN A 14 -7.85 9.48 1.95
C ASN A 14 -7.34 8.91 3.28
N THR A 15 -8.23 8.45 4.15
CA THR A 15 -7.84 7.79 5.40
C THR A 15 -7.00 6.55 5.11
N PHE A 16 -7.42 5.70 4.17
CA PHE A 16 -6.64 4.53 3.77
C PHE A 16 -5.28 4.92 3.18
N LYS A 17 -5.24 5.91 2.28
CA LYS A 17 -3.98 6.41 1.70
C LYS A 17 -3.00 6.86 2.78
N ILE A 18 -3.46 7.63 3.76
CA ILE A 18 -2.62 8.11 4.87
C ILE A 18 -2.06 6.95 5.70
N HIS A 19 -2.89 5.95 6.03
CA HIS A 19 -2.44 4.79 6.80
C HIS A 19 -1.41 3.96 6.04
N VAL A 20 -1.66 3.67 4.77
CA VAL A 20 -0.70 2.97 3.90
C VAL A 20 0.62 3.72 3.84
N GLN A 21 0.59 5.02 3.56
CA GLN A 21 1.80 5.83 3.45
C GLN A 21 2.60 5.89 4.77
N THR A 22 1.89 5.91 5.90
CA THR A 22 2.51 5.84 7.24
C THR A 22 3.24 4.51 7.45
N ILE A 23 2.65 3.39 7.04
CA ILE A 23 3.27 2.07 7.14
C ILE A 23 4.50 2.00 6.22
N LEU A 24 4.36 2.44 4.98
CA LEU A 24 5.46 2.44 4.01
C LEU A 24 6.65 3.28 4.48
N ASN A 25 6.40 4.44 5.11
CA ASN A 25 7.47 5.26 5.71
C ASN A 25 8.24 4.53 6.84
N ARG A 26 7.59 3.60 7.55
CA ARG A 26 8.26 2.77 8.57
C ARG A 26 9.05 1.61 7.96
N LEU A 27 8.57 1.08 6.83
CA LEU A 27 9.25 0.00 6.11
C LEU A 27 10.44 0.52 5.28
N ARG A 28 10.35 1.75 4.75
CA ARG A 28 11.37 2.34 3.85
C ARG A 28 12.82 2.23 4.35
N PRO A 29 13.14 2.55 5.62
CA PRO A 29 14.52 2.51 6.09
C PRO A 29 15.12 1.10 6.14
N GLN A 30 14.29 0.05 6.13
CA GLN A 30 14.75 -1.33 6.22
C GLN A 30 15.41 -1.79 4.91
N LYS A 31 15.02 -1.20 3.77
CA LYS A 31 15.54 -1.52 2.42
C LYS A 31 15.61 -3.02 2.13
N ASP A 32 14.66 -3.79 2.68
CA ASP A 32 14.65 -5.24 2.57
C ASP A 32 13.92 -5.69 1.30
N SER A 33 14.62 -6.43 0.45
CA SER A 33 14.07 -7.05 -0.75
C SER A 33 12.89 -8.01 -0.47
N ASN A 34 12.83 -8.62 0.72
CA ASN A 34 11.72 -9.48 1.13
C ASN A 34 10.43 -8.68 1.31
N ILE A 35 10.52 -7.44 1.83
CA ILE A 35 9.38 -6.53 1.95
C ILE A 35 8.86 -6.17 0.56
N VAL A 36 9.76 -5.82 -0.37
CA VAL A 36 9.39 -5.52 -1.77
C VAL A 36 8.68 -6.71 -2.41
N ASN A 37 9.23 -7.92 -2.26
CA ASN A 37 8.63 -9.13 -2.81
C ASN A 37 7.27 -9.46 -2.17
N ALA A 38 7.11 -9.22 -0.88
CA ALA A 38 5.84 -9.43 -0.19
C ALA A 38 4.76 -8.44 -0.66
N ILE A 39 5.10 -7.15 -0.81
CA ILE A 39 4.18 -6.12 -1.34
C ILE A 39 3.77 -6.46 -2.78
N LYS A 40 4.70 -6.92 -3.63
CA LYS A 40 4.36 -7.40 -4.99
C LYS A 40 3.32 -8.51 -4.97
N ARG A 41 3.47 -9.49 -4.08
CA ARG A 41 2.50 -10.60 -3.94
C ARG A 41 1.13 -10.10 -3.49
N ILE A 42 1.07 -9.14 -2.57
CA ILE A 42 -0.18 -8.51 -2.10
C ILE A 42 -0.91 -7.82 -3.26
N ILE A 43 -0.20 -7.04 -4.08
CA ILE A 43 -0.77 -6.37 -5.27
C ILE A 43 -1.35 -7.40 -6.27
N GLU A 44 -0.66 -8.52 -6.44
CA GLU A 44 -1.09 -9.62 -7.33
C GLU A 44 -2.24 -10.46 -6.73
N GLY A 45 -2.69 -10.17 -5.51
CA GLY A 45 -3.71 -10.96 -4.80
C GLY A 45 -3.22 -12.38 -4.45
N LYS A 46 -1.90 -12.57 -4.34
CA LYS A 46 -1.28 -13.86 -4.02
C LYS A 46 -0.96 -13.96 -2.53
N SER A 47 -0.95 -15.19 -2.02
CA SER A 47 -0.53 -15.46 -0.65
C SER A 47 0.93 -15.07 -0.44
N HIS A 48 1.19 -14.49 0.74
CA HIS A 48 2.52 -14.18 1.23
C HIS A 48 2.71 -14.79 2.62
N ASP A 49 3.90 -15.29 2.90
CA ASP A 49 4.24 -15.88 4.20
C ASP A 49 4.89 -14.85 5.14
N SER A 50 4.64 -13.55 4.90
CA SER A 50 5.22 -12.49 5.71
C SER A 50 4.67 -12.53 7.14
N LEU A 51 5.59 -12.58 8.11
CA LEU A 51 5.28 -12.45 9.54
C LEU A 51 5.29 -10.98 10.02
N LEU A 52 5.65 -10.03 9.14
CA LEU A 52 5.65 -8.61 9.48
C LEU A 52 4.22 -8.08 9.54
N GLU A 53 3.83 -7.58 10.71
CA GLU A 53 2.50 -7.01 10.97
C GLU A 53 2.18 -5.87 10.00
N GLU A 54 3.18 -5.06 9.62
CA GLU A 54 3.02 -4.01 8.63
C GLU A 54 2.56 -4.55 7.27
N VAL A 55 3.17 -5.64 6.81
CA VAL A 55 2.86 -6.24 5.51
C VAL A 55 1.48 -6.89 5.53
N ILE A 56 1.13 -7.57 6.62
CA ILE A 56 -0.22 -8.11 6.85
C ILE A 56 -1.26 -6.98 6.85
N THR A 57 -0.95 -5.87 7.49
CA THR A 57 -1.85 -4.70 7.53
C THR A 57 -2.03 -4.08 6.15
N LEU A 58 -0.97 -4.00 5.33
CA LEU A 58 -1.07 -3.54 3.95
C LEU A 58 -1.98 -4.43 3.11
N ASP A 59 -1.91 -5.75 3.28
CA ASP A 59 -2.81 -6.70 2.62
C ASP A 59 -4.27 -6.45 3.01
N SER A 60 -4.56 -6.38 4.32
CA SER A 60 -5.92 -6.07 4.79
C SER A 60 -6.44 -4.73 4.28
N LEU A 61 -5.61 -3.68 4.24
CA LEU A 61 -6.02 -2.37 3.75
C LEU A 61 -6.31 -2.39 2.23
N LEU A 62 -5.52 -3.11 1.43
CA LEU A 62 -5.69 -3.19 -0.02
C LEU A 62 -6.84 -4.10 -0.44
N ASN A 63 -6.90 -5.30 0.16
CA ASN A 63 -7.73 -6.40 -0.31
C ASN A 63 -9.00 -6.60 0.53
N HIS A 64 -9.02 -6.07 1.77
CA HIS A 64 -10.13 -6.26 2.71
C HIS A 64 -10.60 -4.96 3.39
N PRO A 65 -10.89 -3.88 2.65
CA PRO A 65 -11.34 -2.61 3.24
C PRO A 65 -12.64 -2.73 4.06
N GLU A 66 -13.48 -3.73 3.79
CA GLU A 66 -14.67 -4.04 4.59
C GLU A 66 -14.39 -4.39 6.05
N GLN A 67 -13.16 -4.76 6.40
CA GLN A 67 -12.76 -4.98 7.80
C GLN A 67 -12.79 -3.69 8.61
N TYR A 68 -12.63 -2.53 7.96
CA TYR A 68 -12.56 -1.22 8.60
C TYR A 68 -13.82 -0.38 8.39
N ILE A 69 -14.44 -0.48 7.21
CA ILE A 69 -15.67 0.26 6.87
C ILE A 69 -16.82 -0.72 6.70
N LYS A 70 -17.74 -0.74 7.68
CA LYS A 70 -18.95 -1.55 7.61
C LYS A 70 -19.87 -1.04 6.49
N ASN A 71 -20.45 -1.98 5.73
CA ASN A 71 -21.37 -1.71 4.62
C ASN A 71 -20.77 -0.81 3.52
N ILE A 72 -19.45 -0.87 3.33
CA ILE A 72 -18.79 -0.22 2.21
C ILE A 72 -19.31 -0.80 0.88
N ASP A 73 -19.66 0.06 -0.05
CA ASP A 73 -20.16 -0.34 -1.37
C ASP A 73 -19.00 -0.72 -2.31
N ASN A 74 -19.33 -1.43 -3.39
CA ASN A 74 -18.34 -1.96 -4.32
C ASN A 74 -17.56 -0.86 -5.07
N GLU A 75 -18.17 0.29 -5.33
CA GLU A 75 -17.49 1.42 -5.99
C GLU A 75 -16.42 1.99 -5.06
N THR A 76 -16.78 2.19 -3.78
CA THR A 76 -15.83 2.65 -2.77
C THR A 76 -14.70 1.65 -2.56
N LYS A 77 -15.00 0.34 -2.46
CA LYS A 77 -13.97 -0.70 -2.36
C LYS A 77 -12.98 -0.64 -3.53
N LYS A 78 -13.49 -0.53 -4.75
CA LYS A 78 -12.66 -0.47 -5.96
C LYS A 78 -11.74 0.76 -5.95
N ASN A 79 -12.28 1.92 -5.60
CA ASN A 79 -11.51 3.16 -5.55
C ASN A 79 -10.42 3.13 -4.46
N ILE A 80 -10.72 2.52 -3.29
CA ILE A 80 -9.70 2.28 -2.26
C ILE A 80 -8.61 1.35 -2.80
N HIS A 81 -9.00 0.22 -3.41
CA HIS A 81 -8.05 -0.75 -3.95
C HIS A 81 -7.12 -0.11 -4.99
N GLU A 82 -7.65 0.61 -5.98
CA GLU A 82 -6.87 1.28 -7.02
C GLU A 82 -5.92 2.34 -6.41
N ALA A 83 -6.41 3.16 -5.49
CA ALA A 83 -5.59 4.20 -4.85
C ALA A 83 -4.45 3.63 -4.00
N ILE A 84 -4.69 2.53 -3.26
CA ILE A 84 -3.64 1.90 -2.46
C ILE A 84 -2.64 1.19 -3.36
N ARG A 85 -3.12 0.47 -4.38
CA ARG A 85 -2.28 -0.22 -5.36
C ARG A 85 -1.27 0.73 -5.99
N GLU A 86 -1.73 1.88 -6.46
CA GLU A 86 -0.86 2.92 -7.07
C GLU A 86 0.25 3.35 -6.09
N ILE A 87 -0.09 3.59 -4.81
CA ILE A 87 0.90 3.97 -3.80
C ILE A 87 1.93 2.86 -3.57
N LEU A 88 1.49 1.60 -3.53
CA LEU A 88 2.38 0.46 -3.33
C LEU A 88 3.31 0.23 -4.53
N GLU A 89 2.80 0.39 -5.75
CA GLU A 89 3.60 0.30 -6.99
C GLU A 89 4.68 1.39 -7.01
N VAL A 90 4.32 2.64 -6.72
CA VAL A 90 5.29 3.76 -6.61
C VAL A 90 6.37 3.46 -5.57
N PHE A 91 5.99 2.94 -4.40
CA PHE A 91 6.95 2.62 -3.35
C PHE A 91 7.94 1.51 -3.75
N ILE A 92 7.47 0.50 -4.48
CA ILE A 92 8.32 -0.55 -5.03
C ILE A 92 9.35 0.05 -5.99
N ASP A 93 8.91 0.91 -6.91
CA ASP A 93 9.79 1.53 -7.91
C ASP A 93 10.84 2.40 -7.24
N GLU A 94 10.45 3.24 -6.28
CA GLU A 94 11.38 4.07 -5.49
C GLU A 94 12.46 3.24 -4.79
N LEU A 95 12.09 2.14 -4.14
CA LEU A 95 13.06 1.29 -3.43
C LEU A 95 13.99 0.54 -4.39
N VAL A 96 13.50 0.12 -5.55
CA VAL A 96 14.32 -0.53 -6.58
C VAL A 96 15.33 0.47 -7.15
N ASP A 97 14.91 1.70 -7.45
CA ASP A 97 15.78 2.77 -7.95
C ASP A 97 16.86 3.16 -6.93
N GLU A 98 16.50 3.29 -5.65
CA GLU A 98 17.47 3.53 -4.57
C GLU A 98 18.49 2.39 -4.43
N ALA A 99 18.06 1.14 -4.58
CA ALA A 99 18.94 -0.02 -4.51
C ALA A 99 19.91 -0.12 -5.70
N ILE A 100 19.50 0.37 -6.88
CA ILE A 100 20.36 0.46 -8.06
C ILE A 100 21.38 1.59 -7.90
N SER A 101 20.93 2.78 -7.47
CA SER A 101 21.78 3.97 -7.28
C SER A 101 22.88 3.76 -6.23
N SER A 102 22.59 3.00 -5.17
CA SER A 102 23.56 2.66 -4.13
C SER A 102 24.64 1.64 -4.54
N LYS A 103 24.44 0.89 -5.64
CA LYS A 103 25.44 -0.04 -6.19
C LYS A 103 26.46 0.61 -7.13
N SER A 104 26.25 1.86 -7.55
CA SER A 104 27.03 2.53 -8.60
C SER A 104 28.29 3.28 -8.17
N MET A 105 28.82 3.09 -6.95
CA MET A 105 30.16 3.62 -6.62
C MET A 105 31.24 2.54 -6.77
N PRO A 106 31.98 2.50 -7.90
CA PRO A 106 33.29 1.87 -7.88
C PRO A 106 34.18 2.71 -6.97
N GLN A 107 34.66 2.10 -5.89
CA GLN A 107 35.76 2.69 -5.13
C GLN A 107 36.99 2.71 -6.06
N ILE A 108 37.41 3.91 -6.44
CA ILE A 108 38.69 4.16 -7.13
C ILE A 108 39.76 4.39 -6.06
#